data_AF-A0AAW4CMM5-F1
#
_entry.id   AF-A0AAW4CMM5-F1
#
_cell.length_a   1.000
_cell.length_b   1.000
_cell.length_c   1.000
_cell.angle_alpha   90.00
_cell.angle_beta   90.00
_cell.angle_gamma   90.00
#
_symmetry.space_group_name_H-M   'P 1'
#
loop_
_entity.id
_entity.type
_entity.pdbx_description
1 polymer ?
#
loop_
_entity_poly.entity_id
_entity_poly.type
_entity_poly.pdbx_seq_one_letter_code
_entity_poly.pdbx_strand_id
1 'polypeptide(L)'
;MRPIAEVRSRGHKAVMQKYSRYVTLVLIALLITAGLIIARLYPLANATAIQPGDEPVVSNALNDAQKLFRSEAINKASRLPVVIRMSDRTCVELRPYSKAPAGTYLACYDNRNGRLIEEKATGGY
;
A
#
# COMPACT_ATOMS: atom_id res chain seq x y z
N MET A 1 55.00 34.84 20.95
CA MET A 1 54.97 33.91 19.79
C MET A 1 54.07 32.73 20.12
N ARG A 2 52.91 32.58 19.47
CA ARG A 2 52.07 31.38 19.65
C ARG A 2 52.61 30.25 18.75
N PRO A 3 52.73 29.01 19.24
CA PRO A 3 53.35 27.93 18.49
C PRO A 3 52.51 27.58 17.27
N ILE A 4 53.18 27.51 16.11
CA ILE A 4 52.60 27.30 14.78
C ILE A 4 51.79 25.98 14.71
N ALA A 5 52.11 25.01 15.57
CA ALA A 5 51.39 23.74 15.72
C ALA A 5 49.94 23.92 16.23
N GLU A 6 49.67 24.90 17.09
CA GLU A 6 48.35 25.13 17.66
C GLU A 6 47.38 25.78 16.66
N VAL A 7 47.91 26.60 15.75
CA VAL A 7 47.16 27.23 14.65
C VAL A 7 46.76 26.20 13.60
N ARG A 8 47.67 25.27 13.24
CA ARG A 8 47.40 24.19 12.27
C ARG A 8 46.38 23.17 12.79
N SER A 9 46.42 22.84 14.08
CA SER A 9 45.47 21.94 14.74
C SER A 9 44.04 22.50 14.80
N ARG A 10 43.89 23.80 15.11
CA ARG A 10 42.57 24.47 15.10
C ARG A 10 41.98 24.57 13.69
N GLY A 11 42.80 24.79 12.66
CA GLY A 11 42.37 24.78 11.27
C GLY A 11 41.84 23.42 10.81
N HIS A 12 42.52 22.32 11.14
CA HIS A 12 42.07 20.96 10.80
C HIS A 12 40.79 20.56 11.54
N LYS A 13 40.67 20.87 12.84
CA LYS A 13 39.43 20.61 13.61
C LYS A 13 38.24 21.39 13.05
N ALA A 14 38.42 22.67 12.68
CA ALA A 14 37.36 23.48 12.08
C ALA A 14 36.92 22.98 10.70
N VAL A 15 37.85 22.49 9.86
CA VAL A 15 37.55 21.91 8.54
C VAL A 15 36.81 20.57 8.68
N MET A 16 37.26 19.67 9.56
CA MET A 16 36.56 18.40 9.84
C MET A 16 35.15 18.63 10.41
N GLN A 17 34.97 19.63 11.28
CA GLN A 17 33.67 19.93 11.86
C GLN A 17 32.70 20.55 10.84
N LYS A 18 33.21 21.33 9.88
CA LYS A 18 32.42 21.82 8.73
C LYS A 18 32.04 20.67 7.79
N TYR A 19 32.97 19.79 7.46
CA TYR A 19 32.70 18.60 6.63
C TYR A 19 31.69 17.67 7.28
N SER A 20 31.84 17.41 8.59
CA SER A 20 30.89 16.63 9.37
C SER A 20 29.50 17.28 9.37
N ARG A 21 29.39 18.60 9.57
CA ARG A 21 28.10 19.31 9.49
C ARG A 21 27.47 19.23 8.09
N TYR A 22 28.27 19.39 7.02
CA TYR A 22 27.79 19.26 5.65
C TYR A 22 27.29 17.85 5.35
N VAL A 23 28.04 16.82 5.74
CA VAL A 23 27.64 15.42 5.58
C VAL A 23 26.35 15.14 6.33
N THR A 24 26.22 15.62 7.57
CA THR A 24 24.99 15.44 8.37
C THR A 24 23.80 16.16 7.72
N LEU A 25 23.97 17.38 7.20
CA LEU A 25 22.91 18.10 6.51
C LEU A 25 22.47 17.40 5.22
N VAL A 26 23.42 16.88 4.44
CA VAL A 26 23.13 16.09 3.23
C VAL A 26 22.39 14.80 3.59
N LEU A 27 22.79 14.13 4.68
CA LEU A 27 22.12 12.91 5.15
C LEU A 27 20.68 13.20 5.58
N ILE A 28 20.45 14.29 6.33
CA ILE A 28 19.11 14.72 6.74
C ILE A 28 18.26 15.05 5.50
N ALA A 29 18.82 15.78 4.53
CA ALA A 29 18.12 16.10 3.28
C ALA A 29 17.75 14.83 2.50
N LEU A 30 18.65 13.84 2.41
CA LEU A 30 18.38 12.54 1.80
C LEU A 30 17.26 11.78 2.53
N LEU A 31 17.29 11.74 3.86
CA LEU A 31 16.27 11.07 4.66
C LEU A 31 14.88 11.72 4.51
N ILE A 32 14.82 13.05 4.48
CA ILE A 32 13.56 13.78 4.24
C ILE A 32 13.06 13.49 2.83
N THR A 33 13.94 13.49 1.84
CA THR A 33 13.57 13.23 0.45
C THR A 33 13.07 11.79 0.28
N ALA A 34 13.77 10.81 0.86
CA ALA A 34 13.32 9.41 0.87
C ALA A 34 11.99 9.25 1.60
N GLY A 35 11.82 9.90 2.75
CA GLY A 35 10.56 9.91 3.50
C GLY A 35 9.40 10.49 2.69
N LEU A 36 9.61 11.60 1.97
CA LEU A 36 8.61 12.21 1.09
C LEU A 36 8.27 11.31 -0.11
N ILE A 37 9.27 10.68 -0.73
CA ILE A 37 9.08 9.75 -1.83
C ILE A 37 8.26 8.55 -1.36
N ILE A 38 8.61 7.94 -0.22
CA ILE A 38 7.85 6.84 0.36
C ILE A 38 6.44 7.31 0.71
N ALA A 39 6.27 8.46 1.37
CA ALA A 39 4.95 8.98 1.72
C ALA A 39 4.05 9.26 0.51
N ARG A 40 4.62 9.53 -0.67
CA ARG A 40 3.88 9.74 -1.93
C ARG A 40 3.64 8.45 -2.70
N LEU A 41 4.64 7.58 -2.79
CA LEU A 41 4.57 6.34 -3.56
C LEU A 41 3.91 5.20 -2.80
N TYR A 42 4.04 5.14 -1.48
CA TYR A 42 3.44 4.10 -0.65
C TYR A 42 1.91 4.09 -0.73
N PRO A 43 1.21 5.25 -0.69
CA PRO A 43 -0.22 5.28 -0.97
C PRO A 43 -0.56 5.01 -2.43
N LEU A 44 0.33 5.23 -3.40
CA LEU A 44 0.06 4.90 -4.82
C LEU A 44 0.25 3.40 -5.09
N ALA A 45 1.22 2.77 -4.44
CA ALA A 45 1.46 1.33 -4.51
C ALA A 45 0.41 0.54 -3.70
N ASN A 46 -0.08 1.13 -2.60
CA ASN A 46 -1.15 0.55 -1.77
C ASN A 46 -2.52 1.18 -2.03
N ALA A 47 -2.63 2.11 -3.00
CA ALA A 47 -3.91 2.54 -3.53
C ALA A 47 -4.47 1.27 -4.15
N THR A 48 -5.47 0.72 -3.46
CA THR A 48 -6.30 -0.37 -3.95
C THR A 48 -6.53 -0.16 -5.44
N ALA A 49 -6.25 -1.17 -6.26
CA ALA A 49 -6.30 -1.14 -7.73
C ALA A 49 -7.72 -0.91 -8.32
N ILE A 50 -8.60 -0.28 -7.54
CA ILE A 50 -9.94 0.19 -7.85
C ILE A 50 -9.76 1.51 -8.60
N GLN A 51 -9.97 1.47 -9.91
CA GLN A 51 -10.00 2.67 -10.74
C GLN A 51 -11.42 3.25 -10.74
N PRO A 52 -11.59 4.54 -11.08
CA PRO A 52 -12.91 5.10 -11.36
C PRO A 52 -13.64 4.24 -12.40
N GLY A 53 -14.82 3.71 -12.04
CA GLY A 53 -15.59 2.79 -12.88
C GLY A 53 -15.62 1.32 -12.44
N ASP A 54 -14.82 0.90 -11.44
CA ASP A 54 -14.88 -0.46 -10.89
C ASP A 54 -15.97 -0.67 -9.84
N GLU A 55 -16.55 0.42 -9.34
CA GLU A 55 -17.60 0.46 -8.34
C GLU A 55 -18.73 -0.57 -8.58
N PRO A 56 -19.30 -0.71 -9.80
CA PRO A 56 -20.34 -1.70 -10.05
C PRO A 56 -19.85 -3.15 -9.88
N VAL A 57 -18.65 -3.47 -10.36
CA VAL A 57 -18.08 -4.82 -10.27
C VAL A 57 -17.72 -5.17 -8.82
N VAL A 58 -17.19 -4.21 -8.07
CA VAL A 58 -16.93 -4.36 -6.63
C VAL A 58 -18.23 -4.51 -5.84
N SER A 59 -19.27 -3.73 -6.17
CA SER A 59 -20.58 -3.83 -5.53
C SER A 59 -21.25 -5.18 -5.78
N ASN A 60 -21.19 -5.69 -7.01
CA ASN A 60 -21.68 -7.04 -7.33
C ASN A 60 -20.96 -8.11 -6.51
N ALA A 61 -19.63 -8.06 -6.46
CA ALA A 61 -18.84 -9.00 -5.67
C ALA A 61 -19.18 -8.94 -4.16
N LEU A 62 -19.44 -7.75 -3.61
CA LEU A 62 -19.88 -7.61 -2.22
C LEU A 62 -21.26 -8.23 -1.98
N ASN A 63 -22.21 -8.02 -2.90
CA ASN A 63 -23.56 -8.58 -2.80
C ASN A 63 -23.54 -10.11 -2.92
N ASP A 64 -22.73 -10.66 -3.83
CA ASP A 64 -22.62 -12.10 -4.02
C ASP A 64 -21.90 -12.78 -2.84
N ALA A 65 -20.86 -12.14 -2.30
CA ALA A 65 -20.22 -12.56 -1.05
C ALA A 65 -21.22 -12.63 0.13
N GLN A 66 -22.12 -11.65 0.27
CA GLN A 66 -23.13 -11.63 1.34
C GLN A 66 -24.10 -12.82 1.28
N LYS A 67 -24.39 -13.33 0.07
CA LYS A 67 -25.25 -14.51 -0.11
C LYS A 67 -24.56 -15.79 0.35
N LEU A 68 -23.23 -15.85 0.23
CA LEU A 68 -22.44 -17.04 0.57
C LEU A 68 -22.05 -17.10 2.04
N PHE A 69 -21.70 -15.96 2.64
CA PHE A 69 -21.36 -15.90 4.04
C PHE A 69 -22.62 -15.79 4.90
N ARG A 70 -22.90 -16.85 5.66
CA ARG A 70 -24.13 -16.98 6.47
C ARG A 70 -24.11 -16.17 7.76
N SER A 71 -22.93 -15.75 8.23
CA SER A 71 -22.79 -15.02 9.49
C SER A 71 -22.90 -13.51 9.28
N GLU A 72 -23.76 -12.87 10.05
CA GLU A 72 -23.94 -11.41 10.05
C GLU A 72 -22.64 -10.68 10.41
N ALA A 73 -21.82 -11.25 11.31
CA ALA A 73 -20.52 -10.70 11.68
C ALA A 73 -19.54 -10.69 10.49
N ILE A 74 -19.64 -11.68 9.61
CA ILE A 74 -18.84 -11.80 8.40
C ILE A 74 -19.32 -10.81 7.35
N ASN A 75 -20.63 -10.66 7.20
CA ASN A 75 -21.21 -9.72 6.24
C ASN A 75 -20.94 -8.27 6.61
N LYS A 76 -20.87 -7.94 7.90
CA LYS A 76 -20.52 -6.60 8.42
C LYS A 76 -19.02 -6.34 8.53
N ALA A 77 -18.17 -7.34 8.34
CA ALA A 77 -16.74 -7.16 8.45
C ALA A 77 -16.19 -6.31 7.29
N SER A 78 -15.30 -5.37 7.62
CA SER A 78 -14.59 -4.57 6.62
C SER A 78 -13.74 -5.47 5.73
N ARG A 79 -13.94 -5.36 4.42
CA ARG A 79 -13.17 -6.08 3.40
C ARG A 79 -12.42 -5.10 2.52
N LEU A 80 -11.20 -5.47 2.16
CA LEU A 80 -10.39 -4.73 1.20
C LEU A 80 -10.66 -5.30 -0.20
N PRO A 81 -11.27 -4.54 -1.13
CA PRO A 81 -11.45 -5.01 -2.49
C PRO A 81 -10.15 -4.88 -3.29
N VAL A 82 -9.79 -5.94 -4.00
CA VAL A 82 -8.69 -5.96 -4.96
C VAL A 82 -9.26 -6.31 -6.31
N VAL A 83 -9.14 -5.40 -7.28
CA VAL A 83 -9.62 -5.60 -8.65
C VAL A 83 -8.45 -6.04 -9.53
N ILE A 84 -8.61 -7.18 -10.17
CA ILE A 84 -7.65 -7.79 -11.09
C ILE A 84 -8.28 -7.79 -12.48
N ARG A 85 -7.70 -7.03 -13.40
CA ARG A 85 -8.18 -6.95 -14.79
C ARG A 85 -7.36 -7.85 -15.68
N MET A 86 -8.05 -8.63 -16.51
CA MET A 86 -7.48 -9.45 -17.55
C MET A 86 -8.14 -9.09 -18.89
N SER A 87 -7.63 -9.64 -19.99
CA SER A 87 -8.14 -9.33 -21.33
C SER A 87 -9.60 -9.77 -21.54
N ASP A 88 -10.01 -10.87 -20.90
CA ASP A 88 -11.33 -11.51 -21.07
C ASP A 88 -12.25 -11.33 -19.86
N ARG A 89 -11.69 -11.06 -18.68
CA ARG A 89 -12.43 -11.01 -17.42
C ARG A 89 -11.92 -9.94 -16.46
N THR A 90 -12.76 -9.60 -15.49
CA THR A 90 -12.39 -8.79 -14.32
C THR A 90 -12.71 -9.58 -13.07
N CYS A 91 -11.70 -9.78 -12.21
CA CYS A 91 -11.86 -10.48 -10.94
C CYS A 91 -11.78 -9.50 -9.77
N VAL A 92 -12.61 -9.74 -8.76
CA VAL A 92 -12.62 -9.00 -7.49
C VAL A 92 -12.31 -9.99 -6.38
N GLU A 93 -11.22 -9.74 -5.68
CA GLU A 93 -10.89 -10.42 -4.44
C GLU A 93 -11.25 -9.52 -3.26
N LEU A 94 -12.18 -9.97 -2.41
CA LEU A 94 -12.51 -9.32 -1.16
C LEU A 94 -11.70 -9.98 -0.04
N ARG A 95 -10.66 -9.29 0.41
CA ARG A 95 -9.79 -9.76 1.48
C ARG A 95 -10.29 -9.30 2.85
N PRO A 96 -10.21 -10.15 3.89
CA PRO A 96 -10.50 -9.71 5.24
C PRO A 96 -9.46 -8.67 5.67
N TYR A 97 -9.90 -7.60 6.32
CA TYR A 97 -8.97 -6.78 7.09
C TYR A 97 -8.41 -7.66 8.22
N SER A 98 -7.10 -7.68 8.44
CA SER A 98 -6.30 -8.77 9.06
C SER A 98 -6.80 -9.45 10.35
N LYS A 99 -7.77 -8.88 11.07
CA LYS A 99 -8.35 -9.43 12.31
C LYS A 99 -9.83 -9.78 12.22
N ALA A 100 -10.49 -9.53 11.09
CA ALA A 100 -11.91 -9.80 10.93
C ALA A 100 -12.16 -11.25 10.49
N PRO A 101 -13.21 -11.92 11.00
CA PRO A 101 -13.56 -13.30 10.61
C PRO A 101 -14.14 -13.39 9.17
N ALA A 102 -13.86 -12.41 8.30
CA ALA A 102 -14.67 -12.08 7.12
C ALA A 102 -14.63 -13.11 5.97
N GLY A 103 -13.82 -14.16 6.09
CA GLY A 103 -13.44 -15.03 4.98
C GLY A 103 -12.74 -14.25 3.86
N THR A 104 -12.21 -14.96 2.87
CA THR A 104 -11.78 -14.38 1.60
C THR A 104 -12.77 -14.78 0.53
N TYR A 105 -13.15 -13.84 -0.32
CA TYR A 105 -14.05 -14.10 -1.44
C TYR A 105 -13.40 -13.65 -2.75
N LEU A 106 -13.59 -14.42 -3.81
CA LEU A 106 -13.13 -14.13 -5.16
C LEU A 106 -14.29 -14.33 -6.12
N ALA A 107 -14.55 -13.35 -6.97
CA ALA A 107 -15.49 -13.46 -8.08
C ALA A 107 -14.85 -12.94 -9.36
N CYS A 108 -15.02 -13.65 -10.47
CA CYS A 108 -14.63 -13.19 -11.79
C CYS A 108 -15.84 -13.02 -12.69
N TYR A 109 -15.85 -11.91 -13.43
CA TYR A 109 -16.90 -11.54 -14.37
C TYR A 109 -16.33 -11.47 -15.77
N ASP A 110 -17.05 -12.02 -16.74
CA ASP A 110 -16.72 -11.90 -18.16
C ASP A 110 -16.91 -10.44 -18.63
N ASN A 111 -15.91 -9.88 -19.30
CA ASN A 111 -15.93 -8.47 -19.70
C ASN A 111 -16.94 -8.16 -20.83
N ARG A 112 -17.35 -9.17 -21.61
CA ARG A 112 -18.26 -9.01 -22.76
C ARG A 112 -19.71 -8.92 -22.33
N ASN A 113 -20.10 -9.69 -21.32
CA ASN A 113 -21.50 -9.81 -20.91
C ASN A 113 -21.74 -9.53 -19.41
N GLY A 114 -20.68 -9.27 -18.64
CA GLY A 114 -20.75 -8.97 -17.21
C GLY A 114 -21.19 -10.15 -16.34
N ARG A 115 -21.25 -11.38 -16.88
CA ARG A 115 -21.74 -12.54 -16.14
C ARG A 115 -20.64 -13.09 -15.24
N LEU A 116 -21.04 -13.51 -14.05
CA LEU A 116 -20.20 -14.28 -13.14
C LEU A 116 -19.78 -15.59 -13.84
N ILE A 117 -18.48 -15.81 -13.94
CA ILE A 117 -17.87 -17.01 -14.57
C ILE A 117 -17.11 -17.88 -13.57
N GLU A 118 -16.64 -17.29 -12.47
CA GLU A 118 -15.93 -18.00 -11.42
C GLU A 118 -16.24 -17.36 -10.08
N GLU A 119 -16.46 -18.19 -9.06
CA GLU A 119 -16.75 -17.76 -7.71
C GLU A 119 -16.10 -18.71 -6.70
N LYS A 120 -15.45 -18.15 -5.69
CA LYS A 120 -14.81 -18.91 -4.62
C LYS A 120 -14.90 -18.16 -3.30
N ALA A 121 -15.37 -18.84 -2.26
CA ALA A 121 -15.33 -18.36 -0.88
C ALA A 121 -14.44 -19.29 -0.05
N THR A 122 -13.54 -18.74 0.76
CA THR A 122 -12.62 -19.50 1.63
C THR A 122 -12.66 -18.94 3.05
N GLY A 123 -12.85 -19.82 4.03
CA GLY A 123 -12.98 -19.43 5.45
C GLY A 123 -14.31 -18.75 5.76
N GLY A 124 -14.45 -18.24 6.98
CA GLY A 124 -15.67 -17.55 7.41
C GLY A 124 -16.83 -18.49 7.80
N TYR A 125 -16.53 -19.50 8.61
CA TYR A 125 -17.52 -20.41 9.23
C TYR A 125 -17.77 -20.01 10.68
#